data_AF-A0A6A0AKY8-F1
#
_entry.id   AF-A0A6A0AKY8-F1
#
_cell.length_a   1.000
_cell.length_b   1.000
_cell.length_c   1.000
_cell.angle_alpha   90.00
_cell.angle_beta   90.00
_cell.angle_gamma   90.00
#
_symmetry.space_group_name_H-M   'P 1'
#
loop_
_entity.id
_entity.type
_entity.pdbx_description
1 polymer ?
#
loop_
_entity_poly.entity_id
_entity_poly.type
_entity_poly.pdbx_seq_one_letter_code
_entity_poly.pdbx_strand_id
1 'polypeptide(L)' 'QIDLGLESDRRLVVAAAIAKRLRDAVLSDKACGYTCSAGIAQNKMLAKLGSARNKPAQQTLILPRVVAGLMQ' A
#
# COMPACT_ATOMS: atom_id res chain seq x y z
N GLN A 1 16.64 5.83 11.45
CA GLN A 1 16.53 4.93 10.28
C GLN A 1 15.35 4.01 10.49
N ILE A 2 14.49 3.81 9.50
CA ILE A 2 13.47 2.76 9.58
C ILE A 2 14.22 1.44 9.48
N ASP A 3 14.29 0.70 10.58
CA ASP A 3 14.90 -0.62 10.62
C ASP A 3 14.00 -1.61 9.85
N LEU A 4 14.32 -1.80 8.56
CA LEU A 4 13.66 -2.74 7.66
C LEU A 4 14.45 -4.06 7.74
N GLY A 5 14.31 -4.76 8.87
CA GLY A 5 15.11 -5.95 9.21
C GLY A 5 15.01 -7.14 8.23
N LEU A 6 14.16 -7.07 7.20
CA LEU A 6 14.07 -8.06 6.11
C LEU A 6 14.04 -7.36 4.74
N GLU A 7 14.75 -7.91 3.76
CA GLU A 7 14.79 -7.39 2.38
C GLU A 7 13.39 -7.27 1.74
N SER A 8 12.49 -8.18 2.10
CA SER A 8 11.09 -8.17 1.68
C SER A 8 10.33 -6.93 2.16
N ASP A 9 10.55 -6.46 3.39
CA ASP A 9 9.94 -5.24 3.92
C ASP A 9 10.42 -4.02 3.14
N ARG A 10 11.72 -3.96 2.81
CA ARG A 10 12.30 -2.87 2.01
C ARG A 10 11.70 -2.80 0.60
N ARG A 11 11.50 -3.95 -0.05
CA ARG A 11 10.82 -4.02 -1.36
C ARG A 11 9.39 -3.49 -1.29
N LEU A 12 8.65 -3.83 -0.23
CA LEU A 12 7.28 -3.35 -0.06
C LEU A 12 7.20 -1.85 0.25
N VAL A 13 8.19 -1.28 0.96
CA VAL A 13 8.28 0.18 1.15
C VAL A 13 8.51 0.89 -0.18
N VAL A 14 9.40 0.37 -1.03
CA VAL A 14 9.58 0.91 -2.40
C VAL A 14 8.30 0.79 -3.21
N ALA A 15 7.61 -0.36 -3.14
CA ALA A 15 6.32 -0.54 -3.80
C ALA A 15 5.25 0.45 -3.29
N ALA A 16 5.26 0.81 -2.00
CA ALA A 16 4.38 1.83 -1.44
C ALA A 16 4.68 3.23 -2.03
N ALA A 17 5.95 3.57 -2.26
CA ALA A 17 6.31 4.82 -2.93
C ALA A 17 5.85 4.85 -4.40
N ILE A 18 5.98 3.73 -5.11
CA ILE A 18 5.47 3.58 -6.49
C ILE A 18 3.94 3.70 -6.51
N ALA A 19 3.25 3.03 -5.59
CA ALA A 19 1.79 3.12 -5.46
C ALA A 19 1.34 4.55 -5.20
N LYS A 20 2.04 5.31 -4.35
CA LYS A 20 1.75 6.74 -4.13
C LYS A 20 1.85 7.53 -5.43
N ARG A 21 2.93 7.37 -6.19
CA ARG A 21 3.11 8.07 -7.49
C ARG A 21 1.99 7.74 -8.48
N LEU A 22 1.57 6.49 -8.54
CA LEU A 22 0.44 6.07 -9.39
C LEU A 22 -0.87 6.72 -8.93
N ARG A 23 -1.14 6.75 -7.62
CA ARG A 23 -2.34 7.39 -7.08
C ARG A 23 -2.37 8.89 -7.32
N ASP A 24 -1.22 9.56 -7.16
CA ASP A 24 -1.07 10.98 -7.47
C ASP A 24 -1.29 11.24 -8.97
N ALA A 25 -0.84 10.32 -9.85
CA ALA A 25 -1.11 10.40 -11.29
C ALA A 25 -2.60 10.22 -11.64
N VAL A 26 -3.32 9.32 -10.96
CA VAL A 26 -4.79 9.14 -11.12
C VAL A 26 -5.53 10.40 -10.64
N LEU A 27 -5.09 10.99 -9.53
CA LEU A 27 -5.70 12.21 -9.00
C LEU A 27 -5.46 13.42 -9.91
N SER A 28 -4.35 13.47 -10.65
CA SER A 28 -4.07 14.57 -11.57
C SER A 28 -5.19 14.74 -12.61
N ASP A 29 -5.64 15.98 -12.81
CA ASP A 29 -6.68 16.35 -13.77
C ASP A 29 -6.32 16.01 -15.22
N LYS A 30 -5.02 15.92 -15.53
CA LYS A 30 -4.53 15.49 -16.85
C LYS A 30 -4.78 14.01 -17.14
N ALA A 31 -5.11 13.21 -16.12
CA ALA A 31 -5.39 11.80 -16.25
C ALA A 31 -6.88 11.51 -16.03
N CYS A 32 -7.39 11.75 -14.81
CA CYS A 32 -8.79 11.43 -14.48
C CYS A 32 -9.42 12.21 -13.31
N GLY A 33 -8.64 12.90 -12.46
CA GLY A 33 -9.22 13.71 -11.37
C GLY A 33 -9.84 12.90 -10.23
N TYR A 34 -9.57 11.59 -10.14
CA TYR A 34 -10.20 10.71 -9.16
C TYR A 34 -9.29 10.40 -7.97
N THR A 35 -9.88 10.37 -6.78
CA THR A 35 -9.19 9.80 -5.62
C THR A 35 -9.29 8.28 -5.63
N CYS A 36 -8.23 7.61 -5.20
CA CYS A 36 -8.22 6.16 -5.03
C CYS A 36 -7.44 5.76 -3.78
N SER A 37 -7.73 4.54 -3.31
CA SER A 37 -7.00 3.89 -2.23
C SER A 37 -6.32 2.62 -2.72
N ALA A 38 -5.20 2.25 -2.09
CA ALA A 38 -4.41 1.09 -2.49
C ALA A 38 -3.97 0.26 -1.29
N GLY A 39 -3.81 -1.04 -1.48
CA GLY A 39 -3.14 -1.91 -0.51
C GLY A 39 -1.88 -2.50 -1.13
N ILE A 40 -0.80 -2.55 -0.35
CA ILE A 40 0.51 -3.08 -0.75
C ILE A 40 0.85 -4.22 0.20
N ALA A 41 1.08 -5.42 -0.33
CA ALA A 41 1.39 -6.62 0.44
C ALA A 41 2.12 -7.65 -0.44
N GLN A 42 2.61 -8.75 0.17
CA GLN A 42 3.27 -9.86 -0.55
C GLN A 42 2.35 -10.65 -1.49
N ASN A 43 1.03 -10.52 -1.36
CA ASN A 43 0.08 -11.23 -2.22
C ASN A 43 -1.18 -10.40 -2.49
N LYS A 44 -1.93 -10.81 -3.53
CA LYS A 44 -3.11 -10.10 -4.02
C LYS A 44 -4.25 -10.05 -2.99
N MET A 45 -4.41 -11.11 -2.20
CA MET A 45 -5.48 -11.21 -1.19
C MET A 45 -5.27 -10.18 -0.07
N LEU A 46 -4.08 -10.12 0.52
CA LEU A 46 -3.72 -9.14 1.54
C LEU A 46 -3.75 -7.72 0.97
N ALA A 47 -3.26 -7.51 -0.26
CA ALA A 47 -3.34 -6.21 -0.92
C ALA A 47 -4.79 -5.74 -1.08
N LYS A 48 -5.71 -6.63 -1.45
CA LYS A 48 -7.13 -6.30 -1.56
C LYS A 48 -7.73 -5.95 -0.20
N LEU A 49 -7.44 -6.74 0.84
CA LEU A 49 -7.87 -6.45 2.22
C LEU A 49 -7.36 -5.07 2.68
N GLY A 50 -6.06 -4.81 2.50
CA GLY A 50 -5.42 -3.56 2.87
C GLY A 50 -5.98 -2.34 2.13
N SER A 51 -6.41 -2.50 0.87
CA SER A 51 -6.98 -1.41 0.07
C SER A 51 -8.27 -0.80 0.65
N ALA A 52 -8.97 -1.54 1.51
CA ALA A 52 -10.19 -1.07 2.17
C ALA A 52 -9.93 -0.44 3.56
N ARG A 53 -8.82 -0.81 4.22
CA ARG A 53 -8.61 -0.57 5.66
C ARG A 53 -8.56 0.91 6.07
N ASN A 54 -7.97 1.77 5.25
CA ASN A 54 -7.78 3.20 5.54
C ASN A 54 -8.48 4.09 4.52
N LYS A 55 -9.56 3.62 3.87
CA LYS A 55 -10.34 4.50 2.99
C LYS A 55 -10.91 5.70 3.78
N PRO A 56 -11.08 6.88 3.14
CA PRO A 56 -10.83 7.20 1.73
C PRO A 56 -9.41 7.71 1.45
N ALA A 57 -9.00 7.70 0.17
CA ALA A 57 -7.79 8.37 -0.35
C ALA A 57 -6.47 8.12 0.42
N GLN A 58 -6.33 6.99 1.11
CA GLN A 58 -5.07 6.52 1.68
C GLN A 58 -4.58 5.23 1.02
N GLN A 59 -3.37 4.82 1.40
CA GLN A 59 -2.84 3.49 1.07
C GLN A 59 -2.40 2.76 2.33
N THR A 60 -2.52 1.43 2.33
CA THR A 60 -2.15 0.58 3.46
C THR A 60 -1.03 -0.35 3.04
N LEU A 61 0.07 -0.34 3.80
CA LEU A 61 1.17 -1.28 3.66
C LEU A 61 1.03 -2.40 4.70
N ILE A 62 0.90 -3.65 4.24
CA ILE A 62 0.85 -4.84 5.10
C ILE A 62 2.17 -5.59 4.96
N LEU A 63 2.97 -5.56 6.02
CA LEU A 63 4.23 -6.29 6.10
C LEU A 63 3.98 -7.73 6.57
N PRO A 64 4.75 -8.73 6.11
CA PRO A 64 4.54 -10.14 6.48
C PRO A 64 4.45 -10.36 7.99
N ARG A 65 5.32 -9.69 8.76
CA ARG A 65 5.38 -9.79 10.22
C ARG A 65 4.11 -9.28 10.94
N VAL A 66 3.28 -8.46 10.30
CA VAL A 66 2.04 -7.94 10.93
C VAL A 66 0.79 -8.74 10.55
N VAL A 67 0.90 -9.72 9.64
CA VAL A 67 -0.27 -10.47 9.14
C VAL A 67 -0.96 -11.23 10.26
N ALA A 68 -0.21 -11.86 11.16
CA ALA A 68 -0.78 -12.60 12.29
C ALA A 68 -1.66 -11.69 13.18
N GLY A 69 -1.18 -10.50 13.53
CA GLY A 69 -1.96 -9.53 14.32
C GLY A 69 -3.09 -8.84 13.54
N LEU A 70 -3.02 -8.83 12.21
CA LEU A 70 -4.08 -8.29 11.35
C LEU A 70 -5.30 -9.22 11.23
N MET A 71 -5.10 -10.53 11.40
CA MET A 71 -6.10 -11.60 11.23
C MET A 71 -6.76 -12.07 12.53
N GLN A 72 -6.48 -11.39 13.64
CA GLN A 72 -7.19 -11.56 14.92
C GLN A 72 -8.42 -10.66 14.95
#